data_AF-A0A931T969-F1
#
_entry.id   AF-A0A931T969-F1
#
_cell.length_a   1.000
_cell.length_b   1.000
_cell.length_c   1.000
_cell.angle_alpha   90.00
_cell.angle_beta   90.00
_cell.angle_gamma   90.00
#
_symmetry.space_group_name_H-M   'P 1'
#
loop_
_entity.id
_entity.type
_entity.pdbx_description
1 polymer ?
#
loop_
_entity_poly.entity_id
_entity_poly.type
_entity_poly.pdbx_seq_one_letter_code
_entity_poly.pdbx_strand_id
1 'polypeptide(L)' 'SMASDETKRLLKLFGVAVTNLEDAIERRAPVEEITKLDAELADRVRDVTALLERLRSRRIA' A
#
# COMPACT_ATOMS: atom_id res chain seq x y z
N SER A 1 -17.57 4.36 -11.13
CA SER A 1 -18.13 5.04 -9.95
C SER A 1 -16.98 5.56 -9.10
N MET A 2 -17.19 6.64 -8.35
CA MET A 2 -16.18 7.24 -7.47
C MET A 2 -15.49 6.22 -6.55
N ALA A 3 -16.23 5.22 -6.05
CA ALA A 3 -15.69 4.12 -5.23
C ALA A 3 -14.67 3.23 -5.98
N SER A 4 -14.83 3.05 -7.29
CA SER A 4 -13.85 2.30 -8.12
C SER A 4 -12.57 3.12 -8.33
N ASP A 5 -12.67 4.44 -8.45
CA ASP A 5 -11.52 5.30 -8.70
C ASP A 5 -10.66 5.47 -7.44
N GLU A 6 -11.30 5.57 -6.26
CA GLU A 6 -10.61 5.53 -4.97
C GLU A 6 -9.88 4.19 -4.76
N THR A 7 -10.53 3.07 -5.09
CA THR A 7 -9.90 1.74 -5.03
C THR A 7 -8.68 1.65 -5.94
N LYS A 8 -8.79 2.09 -7.20
CA LYS A 8 -7.67 2.10 -8.15
C LYS A 8 -6.52 2.96 -7.65
N ARG A 9 -6.81 4.14 -7.08
CA ARG A 9 -5.80 5.02 -6.49
C ARG A 9 -5.06 4.33 -5.34
N LEU A 10 -5.80 3.70 -4.43
CA LEU A 10 -5.22 3.01 -3.28
C LEU A 10 -4.29 1.88 -3.72
N LEU A 11 -4.75 1.01 -4.64
CA LEU A 11 -3.94 -0.10 -5.15
C LEU A 11 -2.70 0.39 -5.91
N LYS A 12 -2.81 1.50 -6.65
CA LYS A 12 -1.66 2.13 -7.31
C LYS A 12 -0.62 2.60 -6.29
N LEU A 13 -1.05 3.28 -5.22
CA LEU A 13 -0.12 3.76 -4.19
C LEU A 13 0.56 2.61 -3.45
N PHE A 14 -0.19 1.53 -3.17
CA PHE A 14 0.39 0.32 -2.61
C PHE A 14 1.46 -0.28 -3.52
N GLY A 15 1.18 -0.44 -4.81
CA GLY A 15 2.16 -0.94 -5.78
C GLY A 15 3.42 -0.09 -5.87
N VAL A 16 3.27 1.24 -5.88
CA VAL A 16 4.42 2.17 -5.90
C VAL A 16 5.27 2.04 -4.62
N ALA A 17 4.64 1.89 -3.46
CA ALA A 17 5.39 1.71 -2.21
C ALA A 17 6.19 0.40 -2.20
N VAL A 18 5.61 -0.68 -2.73
CA VAL A 18 6.32 -1.97 -2.92
C VAL A 18 7.53 -1.79 -3.82
N THR A 19 7.35 -1.23 -5.02
CA THR A 19 8.45 -1.08 -5.99
C THR A 19 9.55 -0.16 -5.45
N ASN A 20 9.19 0.91 -4.75
CA ASN A 20 10.19 1.81 -4.16
C ASN A 20 11.05 1.10 -3.11
N LEU A 21 10.44 0.26 -2.27
CA LEU A 21 11.17 -0.51 -1.27
C LEU A 21 12.06 -1.58 -1.93
N GLU A 22 11.53 -2.30 -2.92
CA GLU A 22 12.28 -3.28 -3.72
C GLU A 22 13.51 -2.63 -4.37
N ASP A 23 13.33 -1.51 -5.07
CA ASP A 23 14.39 -0.74 -5.72
C ASP A 23 15.46 -0.28 -4.71
N ALA A 24 15.03 0.19 -3.52
CA ALA A 24 15.94 0.63 -2.46
C ALA A 24 16.77 -0.53 -1.90
N ILE A 25 16.17 -1.71 -1.71
CA ILE A 25 16.86 -2.92 -1.29
C ILE A 25 17.85 -3.38 -2.37
N GLU A 26 17.43 -3.42 -3.64
CA GLU A 26 18.24 -3.88 -4.76
C GLU A 26 19.51 -3.02 -4.93
N ARG A 27 19.37 -1.69 -4.86
CA ARG A 27 20.51 -0.76 -4.96
C ARG A 27 21.32 -0.63 -3.67
N ARG A 28 21.01 -1.40 -2.62
CA ARG A 28 21.64 -1.34 -1.29
C ARG A 28 21.64 0.08 -0.71
N ALA A 29 20.47 0.70 -0.71
CA ALA A 29 20.26 2.02 -0.11
C ALA A 29 20.65 2.04 1.39
N PRO A 30 20.93 3.23 1.96
CA PRO A 30 21.14 3.38 3.40
C PRO A 30 19.98 2.81 4.23
N VAL A 31 20.29 2.28 5.42
CA VAL A 31 19.31 1.63 6.30
C VAL A 31 18.17 2.57 6.67
N GLU A 32 18.47 3.85 6.88
CA GLU A 32 17.49 4.88 7.22
C GLU A 32 16.45 5.07 6.09
N GLU A 33 16.90 4.99 4.83
CA GLU A 33 16.03 5.09 3.67
C GLU A 33 15.13 3.86 3.55
N ILE A 34 15.70 2.65 3.68
CA ILE A 34 14.94 1.40 3.66
C ILE A 34 13.91 1.39 4.79
N THR A 35 14.29 1.80 6.01
CA THR A 35 13.39 1.86 7.16
C THR A 35 12.22 2.81 6.93
N LYS A 36 12.47 3.96 6.30
CA LYS A 36 11.41 4.91 5.94
C LYS A 36 10.44 4.32 4.92
N LEU A 37 10.96 3.67 3.89
CA LEU A 37 10.15 3.05 2.84
C LEU A 37 9.34 1.85 3.36
N ASP A 38 9.92 1.08 4.28
CA ASP A 38 9.22 -0.01 4.98
C ASP A 38 8.04 0.51 5.80
N ALA A 39 8.24 1.60 6.55
CA ALA A 39 7.15 2.25 7.29
C ALA A 39 6.04 2.77 6.35
N GLU A 40 6.40 3.34 5.21
CA GLU A 40 5.42 3.79 4.20
C GLU A 40 4.62 2.60 3.63
N LEU A 41 5.29 1.49 3.30
CA LEU A 41 4.63 0.28 2.83
C LEU A 41 3.67 -0.29 3.90
N ALA A 42 4.09 -0.31 5.17
CA ALA A 42 3.23 -0.73 6.28
C ALA A 42 1.95 0.12 6.38
N ASP A 43 2.04 1.43 6.16
CA ASP A 43 0.88 2.31 6.10
C ASP A 43 -0.05 1.94 4.93
N ARG A 44 0.51 1.63 3.75
CA ARG A 44 -0.31 1.22 2.59
C ARG A 44 -0.97 -0.14 2.81
N VAL A 45 -0.33 -1.09 3.51
CA VAL A 45 -0.93 -2.37 3.91
C VAL A 45 -2.16 -2.15 4.79
N ARG A 46 -2.08 -1.22 5.75
CA ARG A 46 -3.21 -0.88 6.62
C ARG A 46 -4.40 -0.33 5.81
N ASP A 47 -4.14 0.53 4.84
CA ASP A 47 -5.16 1.08 3.95
C ASP A 47 -5.85 -0.01 3.09
N VAL A 48 -5.07 -0.91 2.49
CA VAL A 48 -5.60 -2.05 1.71
C VAL A 48 -6.45 -2.95 2.61
N THR A 49 -5.97 -3.26 3.80
CA THR A 49 -6.70 -4.09 4.76
C THR A 49 -8.03 -3.46 5.14
N ALA A 50 -8.05 -2.15 5.42
CA ALA A 50 -9.29 -1.43 5.71
C ALA A 50 -10.28 -1.45 4.53
N LEU A 51 -9.80 -1.36 3.29
CA LEU A 51 -10.64 -1.52 2.09
C LEU A 51 -11.28 -2.91 2.04
N LEU A 52 -10.51 -3.97 2.28
CA LEU A 52 -11.00 -5.35 2.29
C LEU A 52 -12.07 -5.56 3.36
N GLU A 53 -11.87 -5.04 4.57
CA GLU A 53 -12.86 -5.12 5.65
C GLU A 53 -14.16 -4.40 5.30
N ARG A 54 -14.09 -3.22 4.66
CA ARG A 54 -15.29 -2.51 4.16
C ARG A 54 -16.02 -3.28 3.05
N LEU A 55 -15.30 -4.03 2.21
CA LEU A 55 -15.91 -4.86 1.17
C LEU A 55 -16.57 -6.11 1.76
N ARG A 56 -15.90 -6.77 2.72
CA ARG A 56 -16.43 -7.93 3.45
C ARG A 56 -17.72 -7.59 4.20
N SER A 57 -17.74 -6.46 4.88
CA SER A 57 -18.92 -5.99 5.63
C SER A 57 -20.14 -5.78 4.72
N ARG A 58 -19.92 -5.30 3.48
CA ARG A 58 -20.99 -5.15 2.47
C ARG A 58 -21.49 -6.47 1.87
N ARG A 59 -20.74 -7.56 2.00
CA ARG A 59 -21.15 -8.90 1.54
C ARG A 59 -22.11 -9.58 2.53
N ILE A 60 -22.09 -9.15 3.79
CA ILE A 60 -22.84 -9.75 4.90
C ILE A 60 -24.11 -8.93 5.23
N ALA A 61 -24.30 -7.78 4.56
CA ALA A 61 -25.47 -6.91 4.69
C ALA A 61 -26.50 -7.16 3.60
#